data_AF-A0A839E1H6-F1
#
_entry.id   AF-A0A839E1H6-F1
#
_cell.length_a   1.000
_cell.length_b   1.000
_cell.length_c   1.000
_cell.angle_alpha   90.00
_cell.angle_beta   90.00
_cell.angle_gamma   90.00
#
_symmetry.space_group_name_H-M   'P 1'
#
loop_
_entity.id
_entity.type
_entity.pdbx_description
1 polymer ?
#
loop_
_entity_poly.entity_id
_entity_poly.type
_entity_poly.pdbx_seq_one_letter_code
_entity_poly.pdbx_strand_id
1 'polypeptide(L)'
;MDCTTTAEILSAELDGEAGERERSAAEAHLESCASCRDHYGDMMTITRAVRVMPVESGPDVTEVVLPAWRPRWRDRVRGPAGDRLRRVLRGLLGVVALVQLWVAFAQVTGFGVDVYPGSAGAPMSHVDHETGAWNAAIAVALGWIAFRARYAAAHLPVLASFGCLLTGLCVWDLVLGQVSIARVVSHLPVLLGLLLVTGLAAVRDERGRPDTPTAGRPESPEQAVETDGSAAVSGSAPAPPAAYRETA
;
A
#
# COMPACT_ATOMS: atom_id res chain seq x y z
N MET A 1 -44.28 -9.57 16.62
CA MET A 1 -43.87 -9.81 15.22
C MET A 1 -44.12 -11.27 14.91
N ASP A 2 -44.61 -11.58 13.72
CA ASP A 2 -44.81 -12.97 13.28
C ASP A 2 -43.53 -13.57 12.71
N CYS A 3 -43.52 -14.90 12.55
CA CYS A 3 -42.34 -15.63 12.07
C CYS A 3 -41.94 -15.21 10.65
N THR A 4 -42.91 -14.86 9.80
CA THR A 4 -42.67 -14.46 8.41
C THR A 4 -41.89 -13.15 8.34
N THR A 5 -42.35 -12.12 9.06
CA THR A 5 -41.66 -10.83 9.13
C THR A 5 -40.28 -10.98 9.76
N THR A 6 -40.14 -11.82 10.79
CA THR A 6 -38.84 -12.11 11.39
C THR A 6 -37.89 -12.78 10.39
N ALA A 7 -38.37 -13.74 9.59
CA ALA A 7 -37.54 -14.40 8.58
C ALA A 7 -37.04 -13.42 7.50
N GLU A 8 -37.88 -12.49 7.04
CA GLU A 8 -37.49 -11.43 6.09
C GLU A 8 -36.38 -10.53 6.67
N ILE A 9 -36.53 -10.12 7.92
CA ILE A 9 -35.53 -9.28 8.60
C ILE A 9 -34.21 -10.02 8.78
N LEU A 10 -34.24 -11.30 9.17
CA LEU A 10 -33.04 -12.11 9.34
C LEU A 10 -32.33 -12.36 7.99
N SER A 11 -33.07 -12.49 6.89
CA SER A 11 -32.48 -12.52 5.54
C SER A 11 -31.79 -11.20 5.21
N ALA A 12 -32.47 -10.07 5.43
CA ALA A 12 -31.89 -8.74 5.20
C ALA A 12 -30.65 -8.47 6.07
N GLU A 13 -30.60 -9.02 7.29
CA GLU A 13 -29.43 -8.95 8.16
C GLU A 13 -28.21 -9.65 7.56
N LEU A 14 -28.39 -10.84 6.96
CA LEU A 14 -27.30 -11.59 6.33
C LEU A 14 -26.70 -10.86 5.11
N ASP A 15 -27.52 -10.05 4.43
CA ASP A 15 -27.08 -9.19 3.32
C ASP A 15 -26.54 -7.83 3.78
N GLY A 16 -26.71 -7.47 5.07
CA GLY A 16 -26.27 -6.20 5.64
C GLY A 16 -27.24 -5.03 5.42
N GLU A 17 -28.48 -5.32 5.02
CA GLU A 17 -29.52 -4.35 4.66
C GLU A 17 -30.53 -4.08 5.79
N ALA A 18 -30.55 -4.89 6.86
CA ALA A 18 -31.47 -4.71 7.99
C ALA A 18 -31.12 -3.51 8.88
N GLY A 19 -32.11 -2.67 9.17
CA GLY A 19 -31.98 -1.54 10.08
C GLY A 19 -31.85 -1.96 11.55
N GLU A 20 -31.32 -1.08 12.40
CA GLU A 20 -31.12 -1.36 13.84
C GLU A 20 -32.42 -1.78 14.56
N ARG A 21 -33.52 -1.06 14.32
CA ARG A 21 -34.82 -1.37 14.95
C ARG A 21 -35.40 -2.72 14.51
N GLU A 22 -35.12 -3.12 13.28
CA GLU A 22 -35.58 -4.40 12.72
C GLU A 22 -34.76 -5.54 13.34
N ARG A 23 -33.43 -5.38 13.40
CA ARG A 23 -32.54 -6.34 14.07
C ARG A 23 -32.94 -6.57 15.52
N SER A 24 -33.14 -5.52 16.31
CA SER A 24 -33.57 -5.68 17.72
C SER A 24 -34.94 -6.38 17.84
N ALA A 25 -35.86 -6.13 16.92
CA ALA A 25 -37.17 -6.80 16.93
C ALA A 25 -37.07 -8.28 16.53
N ALA A 26 -36.18 -8.63 15.61
CA ALA A 26 -35.89 -10.01 15.24
C ALA A 26 -35.16 -10.76 16.37
N GLU A 27 -34.17 -10.15 17.01
CA GLU A 27 -33.48 -10.70 18.19
C GLU A 27 -34.46 -11.04 19.32
N ALA A 28 -35.37 -10.13 19.66
CA ALA A 28 -36.41 -10.38 20.66
C ALA A 28 -37.33 -11.55 20.27
N HIS A 29 -37.59 -11.75 18.97
CA HIS A 29 -38.36 -12.90 18.50
C HIS A 29 -37.56 -14.21 18.63
N LEU A 30 -36.26 -14.18 18.36
CA LEU A 30 -35.37 -15.33 18.49
C LEU A 30 -35.27 -15.84 19.94
N GLU A 31 -35.46 -14.99 20.96
CA GLU A 31 -35.51 -15.43 22.36
C GLU A 31 -36.66 -16.42 22.64
N SER A 32 -37.79 -16.26 21.95
CA SER A 32 -39.03 -17.00 22.22
C SER A 32 -39.40 -18.05 21.17
N CYS A 33 -38.88 -17.95 19.93
CA CYS A 33 -39.25 -18.85 18.83
C CYS A 33 -38.11 -19.79 18.43
N ALA A 34 -38.24 -21.09 18.75
CA ALA A 34 -37.28 -22.11 18.36
C ALA A 34 -37.19 -22.28 16.83
N SER A 35 -38.33 -22.27 16.13
CA SER A 35 -38.37 -22.43 14.67
C SER A 35 -37.60 -21.34 13.94
N CYS A 36 -37.67 -20.08 14.40
CA CYS A 36 -36.91 -18.98 13.79
C CYS A 36 -35.41 -19.07 14.10
N ARG A 37 -35.01 -19.58 15.27
CA ARG A 37 -33.59 -19.85 15.58
C ARG A 37 -33.01 -20.92 14.65
N ASP A 38 -33.73 -22.02 14.47
CA ASP A 38 -33.31 -23.11 13.59
C ASP A 38 -33.20 -22.60 12.14
N HIS A 39 -34.24 -21.91 11.66
CA HIS A 39 -34.25 -21.33 10.32
C HIS A 39 -33.11 -20.34 10.08
N TYR A 40 -32.79 -19.50 11.07
CA TYR A 40 -31.67 -18.56 10.97
C TYR A 40 -30.31 -19.28 10.94
N GLY A 41 -30.16 -20.36 11.72
CA GLY A 41 -28.98 -21.23 11.67
C GLY A 41 -28.76 -21.85 10.29
N ASP A 42 -29.84 -22.31 9.64
CA ASP A 42 -29.79 -22.84 8.28
C ASP A 42 -29.37 -21.77 7.27
N MET A 43 -29.97 -20.57 7.34
CA MET A 43 -29.61 -19.44 6.48
C MET A 43 -28.14 -19.04 6.65
N MET A 44 -27.64 -18.94 7.89
CA MET A 44 -26.23 -18.66 8.16
C MET A 44 -25.30 -19.73 7.58
N THR A 45 -25.69 -20.99 7.65
CA THR A 45 -24.90 -22.10 7.11
C THR A 45 -24.77 -21.99 5.59
N ILE A 46 -25.87 -21.71 4.89
CA ILE A 46 -25.89 -21.52 3.43
C ILE A 46 -25.09 -20.27 3.05
N THR A 47 -25.34 -19.13 3.68
CA THR A 47 -24.63 -17.87 3.41
C THR A 47 -23.13 -18.03 3.59
N ARG A 48 -22.68 -18.76 4.62
CA ARG A 48 -21.27 -19.07 4.83
C ARG A 48 -20.72 -19.97 3.72
N ALA A 49 -21.45 -21.01 3.31
CA ALA A 49 -21.01 -21.92 2.25
C ALA A 49 -20.81 -21.18 0.91
N VAL A 50 -21.72 -20.26 0.57
CA VAL A 50 -21.64 -19.47 -0.67
C VAL A 50 -20.51 -18.43 -0.60
N ARG A 51 -20.34 -17.74 0.54
CA ARG A 51 -19.30 -16.70 0.68
C ARG A 51 -17.87 -17.24 0.79
N VAL A 52 -17.71 -18.46 1.29
CA VAL A 52 -16.40 -19.07 1.56
C VAL A 52 -16.03 -20.12 0.51
N MET A 53 -16.67 -20.08 -0.66
CA MET A 53 -16.36 -21.01 -1.74
C MET A 53 -14.91 -20.80 -2.23
N PRO A 54 -14.13 -21.89 -2.42
CA PRO A 54 -12.81 -21.77 -3.02
C PRO A 54 -12.92 -21.09 -4.38
N VAL A 55 -12.10 -20.07 -4.59
CA VAL A 55 -12.01 -19.37 -5.87
C VAL A 55 -11.54 -20.37 -6.91
N GLU A 56 -12.38 -20.63 -7.91
CA GLU A 56 -11.96 -21.36 -9.10
C GLU A 56 -10.79 -20.60 -9.74
N SER A 57 -9.77 -21.33 -10.19
CA SER A 57 -8.63 -20.75 -10.91
C SER A 57 -9.09 -20.20 -12.26
N GLY A 58 -9.61 -18.97 -12.27
CA GLY A 58 -9.93 -18.21 -13.46
C GLY A 58 -8.69 -17.56 -14.08
N PRO A 59 -8.80 -17.01 -15.31
CA PRO A 59 -7.73 -16.24 -15.90
C PRO A 59 -7.39 -15.04 -15.00
N ASP A 60 -6.10 -14.74 -14.84
CA ASP A 60 -5.67 -13.56 -14.11
C ASP A 60 -6.07 -12.28 -14.88
N VAL A 61 -7.16 -11.67 -14.45
CA VAL A 61 -7.66 -10.40 -15.01
C VAL A 61 -7.02 -9.18 -14.34
N THR A 62 -6.08 -9.38 -13.40
CA THR A 62 -5.41 -8.29 -12.66
C THR A 62 -4.79 -7.28 -13.62
N GLU A 63 -4.08 -7.75 -14.64
CA GLU A 63 -3.45 -6.86 -15.64
C GLU A 63 -4.47 -6.16 -16.56
N VAL A 64 -5.72 -6.62 -16.64
CA VAL A 64 -6.79 -5.96 -17.42
C VAL A 64 -7.55 -4.95 -16.56
N VAL A 65 -7.84 -5.30 -15.30
CA VAL A 65 -8.67 -4.48 -14.42
C VAL A 65 -7.86 -3.40 -13.70
N LEU A 66 -6.66 -3.73 -13.18
CA LEU A 66 -5.90 -2.75 -12.39
C LEU A 66 -5.50 -1.49 -13.17
N PRO A 67 -5.16 -1.52 -14.47
CA PRO A 67 -4.90 -0.29 -15.21
C PRO A 67 -6.06 0.70 -15.20
N ALA A 68 -7.32 0.23 -15.12
CA ALA A 68 -8.49 1.10 -15.06
C ALA A 68 -8.54 1.96 -13.78
N TRP A 69 -7.91 1.49 -12.70
CA TRP A 69 -7.89 2.16 -11.38
C TRP A 69 -6.55 2.84 -11.05
N ARG A 70 -5.53 2.69 -11.92
CA ARG A 70 -4.19 3.25 -11.69
C ARG A 70 -4.06 4.64 -12.33
N PRO A 71 -3.36 5.59 -11.67
CA PRO A 71 -3.07 6.88 -12.28
C PRO A 71 -2.24 6.74 -13.56
N ARG A 72 -2.72 7.27 -14.69
CA ARG A 72 -2.08 7.19 -16.03
C ARG A 72 -0.61 7.66 -16.09
N TRP A 73 -0.15 8.47 -15.12
CA TRP A 73 1.25 8.89 -15.07
C TRP A 73 2.17 7.73 -14.65
N ARG A 74 1.68 6.75 -13.87
CA ARG A 74 2.47 5.58 -13.43
C ARG A 74 2.84 4.68 -14.60
N ASP A 75 1.97 4.56 -15.60
CA ASP A 75 2.23 3.76 -16.80
C ASP A 75 3.38 4.34 -17.64
N ARG A 76 3.50 5.67 -17.69
CA ARG A 76 4.60 6.36 -18.38
C ARG A 76 5.97 6.14 -17.74
N VAL A 77 6.00 5.84 -16.43
CA VAL A 77 7.23 5.56 -15.67
C VAL A 77 7.46 4.07 -15.45
N ARG A 78 6.67 3.20 -16.07
CA ARG A 78 6.94 1.76 -16.14
C ARG A 78 7.83 1.46 -17.37
N GLY A 79 8.75 0.50 -17.23
CA GLY A 79 9.65 0.08 -18.30
C GLY A 79 10.98 0.86 -18.39
N PRO A 80 11.68 0.81 -19.53
CA PRO A 80 13.08 1.27 -19.65
C PRO A 80 13.30 2.76 -19.33
N ALA A 81 12.31 3.61 -19.62
CA ALA A 81 12.34 5.03 -19.28
C ALA A 81 12.26 5.26 -17.76
N GLY A 82 11.42 4.48 -17.07
CA GLY A 82 11.34 4.43 -15.61
C GLY A 82 12.62 4.00 -14.94
N ASP A 83 13.30 3.00 -15.50
CA ASP A 83 14.58 2.52 -15.00
C ASP A 83 15.70 3.56 -15.15
N ARG A 84 15.70 4.32 -16.26
CA ARG A 84 16.61 5.46 -16.44
C ARG A 84 16.33 6.53 -15.39
N LEU A 85 15.08 6.95 -15.23
CA LEU A 85 14.69 7.94 -14.22
C LEU A 85 15.08 7.49 -12.81
N ARG A 86 14.81 6.23 -12.46
CA ARG A 86 15.21 5.65 -11.17
C ARG A 86 16.71 5.73 -10.95
N ARG A 87 17.53 5.40 -11.95
CA ARG A 87 19.00 5.51 -11.85
C ARG A 87 19.44 6.96 -11.63
N VAL A 88 18.85 7.91 -12.37
CA VAL A 88 19.12 9.35 -12.19
C VAL A 88 18.75 9.81 -10.78
N LEU A 89 17.54 9.49 -10.31
CA LEU A 89 17.08 9.84 -8.96
C LEU A 89 18.01 9.26 -7.87
N ARG A 90 18.46 8.01 -8.03
CA ARG A 90 19.42 7.38 -7.11
C ARG A 90 20.78 8.06 -7.13
N GLY A 91 21.28 8.42 -8.32
CA GLY A 91 22.53 9.17 -8.46
C GLY A 91 22.46 10.53 -7.79
N LEU A 92 21.40 11.30 -8.07
CA LEU A 92 21.15 12.60 -7.44
C LEU A 92 21.02 12.47 -5.92
N LEU A 93 20.27 11.47 -5.44
CA LEU A 93 20.13 11.21 -4.01
C LEU A 93 21.47 10.85 -3.36
N GLY A 94 22.32 10.10 -4.06
CA GLY A 94 23.69 9.81 -3.62
C GLY A 94 24.54 11.08 -3.51
N VAL A 95 24.46 11.99 -4.49
CA VAL A 95 25.15 13.29 -4.42
C VAL A 95 24.64 14.11 -3.23
N VAL A 96 23.32 14.20 -3.04
CA VAL A 96 22.72 14.91 -1.89
C VAL A 96 23.18 14.30 -0.56
N ALA A 97 23.23 12.97 -0.46
CA ALA A 97 23.73 12.27 0.72
C ALA A 97 25.20 12.63 1.02
N LEU A 98 26.06 12.70 -0.01
CA LEU A 98 27.46 13.12 0.16
C LEU A 98 27.58 14.58 0.60
N VAL A 99 26.77 15.48 0.02
CA VAL A 99 26.73 16.89 0.44
C VAL A 99 26.27 17.01 1.89
N GLN A 100 25.21 16.28 2.29
CA GLN A 100 24.72 16.29 3.67
C GLN A 100 25.76 15.71 4.65
N LEU A 101 26.47 14.65 4.24
CA LEU A 101 27.55 14.07 5.03
C LEU A 101 28.71 15.05 5.21
N TRP A 102 29.05 15.80 4.16
CA TRP A 102 30.06 16.86 4.23
C TRP A 102 29.64 17.99 5.20
N VAL A 103 28.38 18.44 5.14
CA VAL A 103 27.84 19.44 6.08
C VAL A 103 27.90 18.92 7.51
N ALA A 104 27.51 17.66 7.74
CA ALA A 104 27.59 17.03 9.05
C ALA A 104 29.05 16.95 9.55
N PHE A 105 29.98 16.57 8.68
CA PHE A 105 31.40 16.52 9.00
C PHE A 105 31.94 17.90 9.40
N ALA A 106 31.62 18.95 8.63
CA ALA A 106 32.02 20.31 8.93
C ALA A 106 31.50 20.80 10.30
N GLN A 107 30.26 20.44 10.67
CA GLN A 107 29.67 20.78 11.97
C GLN A 107 30.33 20.04 13.14
N VAL A 108 30.68 18.76 12.97
CA VAL A 108 31.30 17.95 14.02
C VAL A 108 32.79 18.27 14.21
N THR A 109 33.48 18.70 13.15
CA THR A 109 34.93 18.93 13.17
C THR A 109 35.32 20.40 13.23
N GLY A 110 34.38 21.32 13.04
CA GLY A 110 34.64 22.75 12.86
C GLY A 110 35.37 23.08 11.54
N PHE A 111 35.47 22.13 10.60
CA PHE A 111 36.22 22.31 9.37
C PHE A 111 35.39 23.09 8.33
N GLY A 112 35.71 24.36 8.13
CA GLY A 112 35.38 25.09 6.90
C GLY A 112 34.02 25.81 6.82
N VAL A 113 33.31 26.03 7.93
CA VAL A 113 32.18 26.98 7.94
C VAL A 113 32.19 27.82 9.21
N ASP A 114 32.90 28.95 9.18
CA ASP A 114 32.73 30.03 10.15
C ASP A 114 31.36 30.70 9.90
N VAL A 115 30.28 30.11 10.43
CA VAL A 115 28.97 30.80 10.51
C VAL A 115 29.02 31.91 11.57
N TYR A 116 29.99 31.84 12.50
CA TYR A 116 30.26 32.85 13.52
C TYR A 116 31.63 33.50 13.26
N PRO A 117 31.69 34.79 12.89
CA PRO A 117 32.94 35.53 12.91
C PRO A 117 33.42 35.62 14.37
N GLY A 118 34.52 34.93 14.71
CA GLY A 118 35.22 35.12 16.00
C GLY A 118 35.46 33.88 16.87
N SER A 119 35.21 32.65 16.40
CA SER A 119 35.34 31.43 17.23
C SER A 119 36.56 30.56 16.91
N ALA A 120 37.69 31.15 16.52
CA ALA A 120 38.96 30.44 16.46
C ALA A 120 39.43 30.11 17.89
N GLY A 121 39.12 28.88 18.36
CA GLY A 121 39.60 28.34 19.64
C GLY A 121 38.57 28.21 20.76
N ALA A 122 37.28 28.45 20.51
CA ALA A 122 36.23 28.12 21.47
C ALA A 122 35.95 26.60 21.46
N PRO A 123 35.76 25.93 22.61
CA PRO A 123 35.30 24.55 22.62
C PRO A 123 33.95 24.48 21.89
N MET A 124 33.83 23.56 20.92
CA MET A 124 32.58 23.35 20.18
C MET A 124 31.42 23.17 21.14
N SER A 125 30.28 23.79 20.83
CA SER A 125 29.12 23.68 21.70
C SER A 125 28.54 22.27 21.63
N HIS A 126 27.99 21.76 22.74
CA HIS A 126 27.27 20.48 22.74
C HIS A 126 26.19 20.40 21.66
N VAL A 127 25.56 21.55 21.36
CA VAL A 127 24.52 21.69 20.33
C VAL A 127 25.07 21.45 18.91
N ASP A 128 26.32 21.85 18.63
CA ASP A 128 26.93 21.64 17.30
C ASP A 128 27.21 20.17 17.02
N HIS A 129 27.70 19.41 18.01
CA HIS A 129 27.90 17.96 17.88
C HIS A 129 26.58 17.21 17.74
N GLU A 130 25.56 17.59 18.51
CA GLU A 130 24.24 16.97 18.42
C GLU A 130 23.61 17.23 17.05
N THR A 131 23.65 18.47 16.56
CA THR A 131 23.14 18.85 15.24
C THR A 131 23.91 18.14 14.11
N GLY A 132 25.23 18.04 14.25
CA GLY A 132 26.09 17.32 13.31
C GLY A 132 25.76 15.82 13.26
N ALA A 133 25.52 15.19 14.41
CA ALA A 133 25.12 13.78 14.48
C ALA A 133 23.76 13.53 13.80
N TRP A 134 22.78 14.42 14.01
CA TRP A 134 21.49 14.36 13.32
C TRP A 134 21.65 14.49 11.79
N ASN A 135 22.47 15.43 11.33
CA ASN A 135 22.74 15.60 9.90
C ASN A 135 23.46 14.39 9.30
N ALA A 136 24.39 13.78 10.03
CA ALA A 136 25.06 12.55 9.61
C ALA A 136 24.07 11.38 9.49
N ALA A 137 23.15 11.23 10.46
CA ALA A 137 22.12 10.19 10.42
C ALA A 137 21.21 10.33 9.20
N ILE A 138 20.78 11.55 8.88
CA ILE A 138 19.99 11.84 7.67
C ILE A 138 20.81 11.50 6.41
N ALA A 139 22.07 11.93 6.34
CA ALA A 139 22.94 11.62 5.21
C ALA A 139 23.08 10.11 4.97
N VAL A 140 23.28 9.34 6.04
CA VAL A 140 23.36 7.87 5.99
C VAL A 140 22.03 7.27 5.53
N ALA A 141 20.89 7.75 6.03
CA ALA A 141 19.58 7.28 5.60
C ALA A 141 19.33 7.55 4.10
N LEU A 142 19.64 8.76 3.62
CA LEU A 142 19.54 9.11 2.19
C LEU A 142 20.46 8.24 1.33
N GLY A 143 21.71 8.04 1.77
CA GLY A 143 22.66 7.14 1.11
C GLY A 143 22.16 5.70 1.06
N TRP A 144 21.63 5.18 2.17
CA TRP A 144 21.02 3.85 2.23
C TRP A 144 19.87 3.71 1.25
N ILE A 145 18.99 4.71 1.14
CA ILE A 145 17.90 4.71 0.17
C ILE A 145 18.44 4.77 -1.28
N ALA A 146 19.51 5.53 -1.53
CA ALA A 146 20.17 5.55 -2.83
C ALA A 146 20.74 4.16 -3.23
N PHE A 147 21.25 3.38 -2.27
CA PHE A 147 21.70 2.00 -2.50
C PHE A 147 20.56 0.98 -2.54
N ARG A 148 19.51 1.18 -1.75
CA ARG A 148 18.39 0.26 -1.55
C ARG A 148 17.06 0.99 -1.70
N ALA A 149 16.78 1.45 -2.93
CA ALA A 149 15.59 2.21 -3.31
C ALA A 149 14.25 1.59 -2.87
N ARG A 150 14.20 0.27 -2.66
CA ARG A 150 13.04 -0.46 -2.13
C ARG A 150 12.59 0.02 -0.75
N TYR A 151 13.43 0.72 0.01
CA TYR A 151 13.08 1.25 1.33
C TYR A 151 12.63 2.72 1.32
N ALA A 152 12.58 3.38 0.15
CA ALA A 152 12.23 4.80 0.05
C ALA A 152 10.92 5.13 0.77
N ALA A 153 9.84 4.38 0.48
CA ALA A 153 8.53 4.60 1.10
C ALA A 153 8.53 4.40 2.62
N ALA A 154 9.33 3.46 3.13
CA ALA A 154 9.41 3.16 4.56
C ALA A 154 10.04 4.31 5.38
N HIS A 155 10.86 5.15 4.75
CA HIS A 155 11.53 6.27 5.42
C HIS A 155 10.75 7.58 5.29
N LEU A 156 9.72 7.65 4.43
CA LEU A 156 8.95 8.87 4.20
C LEU A 156 8.30 9.44 5.47
N PRO A 157 7.68 8.65 6.37
CA PRO A 157 7.05 9.24 7.56
C PRO A 157 8.04 10.02 8.43
N VAL A 158 9.25 9.50 8.63
CA VAL A 158 10.30 10.12 9.45
C VAL A 158 10.94 11.31 8.73
N LEU A 159 11.30 11.16 7.46
CA LEU A 159 11.93 12.24 6.70
C LEU A 159 10.96 13.40 6.43
N ALA A 160 9.68 13.10 6.19
CA ALA A 160 8.65 14.12 5.98
C ALA A 160 8.31 14.85 7.27
N SER A 161 8.15 14.15 8.40
CA SER A 161 7.88 14.82 9.68
C SER A 161 9.04 15.74 10.08
N PHE A 162 10.29 15.26 9.95
CA PHE A 162 11.48 16.08 10.16
C PHE A 162 11.53 17.28 9.21
N GLY A 163 11.37 17.06 7.90
CA GLY A 163 11.44 18.12 6.90
C GLY A 163 10.36 19.19 7.08
N CYS A 164 9.13 18.80 7.40
CA CYS A 164 8.03 19.73 7.65
C CYS A 164 8.28 20.56 8.92
N LEU A 165 8.68 19.92 10.02
CA LEU A 165 8.98 20.62 11.27
C LEU A 165 10.14 21.60 11.09
N LEU A 166 11.24 21.14 10.49
CA LEU A 166 12.41 21.96 10.20
C LEU A 166 12.06 23.16 9.32
N THR A 167 11.26 22.96 8.27
CA THR A 167 10.80 24.05 7.40
C THR A 167 10.00 25.08 8.18
N GLY A 168 9.05 24.64 9.01
CA GLY A 168 8.24 25.53 9.84
C GLY A 168 9.09 26.36 10.80
N LEU A 169 10.06 25.74 11.47
CA LEU A 169 11.00 26.42 12.38
C LEU A 169 11.90 27.41 11.63
N CYS A 170 12.46 27.03 10.47
CA CYS A 170 13.26 27.95 9.67
C CYS A 170 12.46 29.17 9.19
N VAL A 171 11.21 28.98 8.78
CA VAL A 171 10.32 30.09 8.38
C VAL A 171 10.03 30.99 9.59
N TRP A 172 9.73 30.40 10.74
CA TRP A 172 9.47 31.12 11.98
C TRP A 172 10.68 31.97 12.41
N ASP A 173 11.86 31.37 12.45
CA ASP A 173 13.10 32.04 12.84
C ASP A 173 13.48 33.16 11.85
N LEU A 174 13.23 32.95 10.56
CA LEU A 174 13.49 33.95 9.52
C LEU A 174 12.55 35.16 9.66
N VAL A 175 11.26 34.93 9.95
CA VAL A 175 10.27 35.99 10.21
C VAL A 175 10.63 36.79 11.46
N LEU A 176 11.16 36.13 12.49
CA LEU A 176 11.61 36.77 13.73
C LEU A 176 13.04 37.34 13.65
N GLY A 177 13.72 37.25 12.49
CA GLY A 177 15.07 37.76 12.28
C GLY A 177 16.16 37.06 13.13
N GLN A 178 15.90 35.84 13.59
CA GLN A 178 16.80 35.09 14.48
C GLN A 178 17.94 34.39 13.71
N VAL A 179 17.77 34.16 12.41
CA VAL A 179 18.72 33.40 11.58
C VAL A 179 19.02 34.12 10.26
N SER A 180 20.24 33.92 9.75
CA SER A 180 20.64 34.42 8.44
C SER A 180 20.08 33.56 7.30
N ILE A 181 19.93 34.15 6.12
CA ILE A 181 19.54 33.43 4.89
C ILE A 181 20.54 32.30 4.59
N ALA A 182 21.83 32.52 4.83
CA ALA A 182 22.87 31.51 4.63
C ALA A 182 22.61 30.25 5.49
N ARG A 183 22.15 30.43 6.75
CA ARG A 183 21.77 29.32 7.63
C ARG A 183 20.51 28.61 7.13
N VAL A 184 19.53 29.32 6.56
CA VAL A 184 18.35 28.66 5.98
C VAL A 184 18.74 27.84 4.74
N VAL A 185 19.61 28.39 3.88
CA VAL A 185 20.10 27.72 2.66
C VAL A 185 20.82 26.40 2.95
N SER A 186 21.50 26.27 4.09
CA SER A 186 22.16 25.00 4.47
C SER A 186 21.20 23.85 4.73
N HIS A 187 19.89 24.10 4.90
CA HIS A 187 18.87 23.08 5.09
C HIS A 187 18.20 22.62 3.78
N LEU A 188 18.44 23.31 2.66
CA LEU A 188 17.89 22.92 1.34
C LEU A 188 18.24 21.49 0.90
N PRO A 189 19.44 20.94 1.17
CA PRO A 189 19.75 19.57 0.78
C PRO A 189 18.84 18.53 1.46
N VAL A 190 18.36 18.79 2.69
CA VAL A 190 17.38 17.92 3.38
C VAL A 190 16.07 17.87 2.62
N LEU A 191 15.54 19.04 2.22
CA LEU A 191 14.29 19.12 1.45
C LEU A 191 14.43 18.48 0.08
N LEU A 192 15.55 18.71 -0.60
CA LEU A 192 15.84 18.06 -1.86
C LEU A 192 15.92 16.54 -1.70
N GLY A 193 16.56 16.05 -0.64
CA GLY A 193 16.59 14.63 -0.27
C GLY A 193 15.19 14.04 -0.10
N LEU A 194 14.31 14.72 0.65
CA LEU A 194 12.92 14.31 0.84
C LEU A 194 12.14 14.24 -0.48
N LEU A 195 12.30 15.24 -1.36
CA LEU A 195 11.66 15.25 -2.68
C LEU A 195 12.16 14.09 -3.56
N LEU A 196 13.46 13.82 -3.56
CA LEU A 196 14.06 12.72 -4.32
C LEU A 196 13.59 11.34 -3.80
N VAL A 197 13.52 11.15 -2.48
CA VAL A 197 12.99 9.93 -1.86
C VAL A 197 11.51 9.74 -2.23
N THR A 198 10.72 10.83 -2.23
CA THR A 198 9.31 10.80 -2.64
C THR A 198 9.17 10.41 -4.11
N GLY A 199 9.96 11.00 -5.00
CA GLY A 199 10.02 10.60 -6.42
C GLY A 199 10.44 9.13 -6.59
N LEU A 200 11.41 8.66 -5.81
CA LEU A 200 11.88 7.27 -5.88
C LEU A 200 10.81 6.27 -5.39
N ALA A 201 10.05 6.63 -4.35
CA ALA A 201 8.91 5.86 -3.88
C ALA A 201 7.78 5.84 -4.91
N ALA A 202 7.52 6.96 -5.58
CA ALA A 202 6.50 7.11 -6.61
C ALA A 202 6.80 6.30 -7.88
N VAL A 203 8.07 6.15 -8.24
CA VAL A 203 8.52 5.40 -9.43
C VAL A 203 8.70 3.91 -9.14
N ARG A 204 8.58 3.42 -7.89
CA ARG A 204 8.81 2.01 -7.52
C ARG A 204 7.99 1.03 -8.38
N ASP A 205 8.70 0.06 -8.94
CA ASP A 205 8.08 -1.01 -9.74
C ASP A 205 7.58 -2.12 -8.81
N GLU A 206 6.33 -2.52 -8.99
CA GLU A 206 5.67 -3.59 -8.24
C GLU A 206 6.08 -4.99 -8.74
N ARG A 207 6.75 -5.08 -9.91
CA ARG A 207 7.26 -6.34 -10.50
C ARG A 207 8.31 -7.07 -9.64
N GLY A 208 8.82 -6.42 -8.59
CA GLY A 208 9.72 -7.05 -7.63
C GLY A 208 9.02 -7.69 -6.42
N ARG A 209 7.68 -7.77 -6.42
CA ARG A 209 6.97 -8.62 -5.46
C ARG A 209 7.29 -10.06 -5.84
N PRO A 210 7.81 -10.90 -4.92
CA PRO A 210 8.02 -12.31 -5.24
C PRO A 210 6.70 -12.86 -5.74
N ASP A 211 6.71 -13.41 -6.96
CA ASP A 211 5.56 -14.13 -7.50
C ASP A 211 5.15 -15.15 -6.44
N THR A 212 3.92 -15.02 -5.94
CA THR A 212 3.34 -16.05 -5.09
C THR A 212 3.42 -17.34 -5.91
N PRO A 213 4.03 -18.43 -5.40
CA PRO A 213 4.17 -19.65 -6.17
C PRO A 213 2.79 -20.03 -6.71
N THR A 214 2.64 -20.04 -8.03
CA THR A 214 1.45 -20.59 -8.67
C THR A 214 1.32 -22.01 -8.15
N ALA A 215 0.36 -22.25 -7.27
CA ALA A 215 0.07 -23.59 -6.78
C ALA A 215 -0.19 -24.45 -8.03
N GLY A 216 0.71 -25.39 -8.27
CA GLY A 216 0.66 -26.25 -9.44
C GLY A 216 -0.71 -26.88 -9.55
N ARG A 217 -1.30 -26.77 -10.74
CA ARG A 217 -2.47 -27.53 -11.16
C ARG A 217 -2.20 -29.01 -10.81
N PRO A 218 -3.01 -29.68 -9.97
CA PRO A 218 -2.98 -31.14 -9.98
C PRO A 218 -3.48 -31.55 -11.36
N GLU A 219 -2.59 -32.17 -12.14
CA GLU A 219 -2.97 -32.81 -13.40
C GLU A 219 -4.01 -33.88 -13.06
N SER A 220 -5.28 -33.67 -13.45
CA SER A 220 -6.28 -34.72 -13.41
C SER A 220 -5.82 -35.86 -14.32
N PRO A 221 -5.77 -37.12 -13.84
CA PRO A 221 -5.45 -38.27 -14.66
C PRO A 221 -6.68 -38.63 -15.50
N GLU A 222 -6.93 -37.87 -16.57
CA GLU A 222 -7.96 -38.19 -17.55
C GLU A 222 -7.29 -38.45 -18.89
N GLN A 223 -6.61 -39.61 -18.99
CA GLN A 223 -6.28 -40.27 -20.26
C GLN A 223 -5.73 -41.69 -20.01
N ALA A 224 -6.65 -42.63 -19.77
CA ALA A 224 -6.47 -44.04 -20.09
C ALA A 224 -7.85 -44.73 -20.05
N VAL A 225 -8.69 -44.48 -21.05
CA VAL A 225 -9.75 -45.40 -21.40
C VAL A 225 -9.37 -45.99 -22.76
N GLU A 226 -8.72 -47.15 -22.70
CA GLU A 226 -8.58 -48.05 -23.84
C GLU A 226 -9.97 -48.48 -24.30
N THR A 227 -10.15 -48.39 -25.62
CA THR A 227 -11.30 -48.88 -26.36
C THR A 227 -11.37 -50.41 -26.33
N ASP A 228 -12.48 -50.96 -25.84
CA ASP A 228 -13.06 -52.17 -26.43
C ASP A 228 -14.56 -52.29 -26.09
N GLY A 229 -15.35 -52.80 -27.05
CA GLY A 229 -16.65 -53.42 -26.76
C GLY A 229 -17.94 -52.62 -26.98
N SER A 230 -18.46 -52.71 -28.20
CA SER A 230 -19.87 -52.59 -28.62
C SER A 230 -20.95 -52.86 -27.54
N ALA A 231 -21.88 -51.90 -27.34
CA ALA A 231 -23.33 -52.13 -27.24
C ALA A 231 -24.10 -50.80 -27.30
N ALA A 232 -25.08 -50.73 -28.20
CA ALA A 232 -25.97 -49.57 -28.36
C ALA A 232 -26.93 -49.41 -27.16
N VAL A 233 -27.02 -48.20 -26.62
CA VAL A 233 -28.20 -47.70 -25.91
C VAL A 233 -28.45 -46.26 -26.34
N SER A 234 -29.60 -46.07 -26.98
CA SER A 234 -30.18 -44.77 -27.32
C SER A 234 -30.63 -44.07 -26.03
N GLY A 235 -30.16 -42.84 -25.81
CA GLY A 235 -30.58 -41.99 -24.70
C GLY A 235 -30.43 -40.53 -25.11
N SER A 236 -31.56 -39.86 -25.38
CA SER A 236 -31.66 -38.45 -25.73
C SER A 236 -31.11 -37.56 -24.61
N ALA A 237 -30.19 -36.65 -24.94
CA ALA A 237 -29.77 -35.57 -24.04
C ALA A 237 -30.96 -34.62 -23.77
N PRO A 238 -31.20 -34.16 -22.54
CA PRO A 238 -32.21 -33.15 -22.27
C PRO A 238 -31.75 -31.79 -22.82
N ALA A 239 -32.65 -31.09 -23.49
CA ALA A 239 -32.41 -29.75 -24.00
C ALA A 239 -32.20 -28.74 -22.85
N PRO A 240 -31.36 -27.70 -23.05
CA PRO A 240 -31.20 -26.64 -22.06
C PRO A 240 -32.51 -25.85 -21.87
N PRO A 241 -32.80 -25.33 -20.67
CA PRO A 241 -34.01 -24.58 -20.41
C PRO A 241 -34.05 -23.29 -21.25
N ALA A 242 -35.16 -23.11 -21.97
CA ALA A 242 -35.42 -21.92 -22.75
C ALA A 242 -35.61 -20.71 -21.83
N ALA A 243 -34.87 -19.63 -22.09
CA ALA A 243 -35.06 -18.36 -21.43
C ALA A 243 -36.50 -17.85 -21.65
N TYR A 244 -37.20 -17.60 -20.56
CA TYR A 244 -38.51 -16.95 -20.56
C TYR A 244 -38.32 -15.50 -21.04
N ARG A 245 -38.78 -15.19 -22.26
CA ARG A 245 -39.01 -13.82 -22.70
C ARG A 245 -40.42 -13.44 -22.27
N GLU A 246 -40.53 -12.52 -21.33
CA GLU A 246 -41.77 -11.80 -21.09
C GLU A 246 -42.10 -10.91 -22.30
N THR A 247 -43.25 -11.16 -22.90
CA THR A 247 -43.98 -10.19 -23.71
C THR A 247 -45.37 -10.04 -23.13
N ALA A 248 -45.60 -8.94 -22.43
CA ALA A 248 -46.73 -8.00 -22.58
C ALA A 248 -46.70 -6.98 -21.44
#